data_AF-A0A6C0HUE5-F1
#
_entry.id   AF-A0A6C0HUE5-F1
#
_cell.length_a   1.000
_cell.length_b   1.000
_cell.length_c   1.000
_cell.angle_alpha   90.00
_cell.angle_beta   90.00
_cell.angle_gamma   90.00
#
_symmetry.space_group_name_H-M   'P 1'
#
loop_
_entity.id
_entity.type
_entity.pdbx_description
1 polymer ?
#
loop_
_entity_poly.entity_id
_entity_poly.type
_entity_poly.pdbx_seq_one_letter_code
_entity_poly.pdbx_strand_id
1 'polypeptide(L)'
;MNHYILSATSLFLLFPLFTFFNKIQKNIYETILAGLLIINILLSFLFWINPIEKCFVHKLDGIFGKISFVFFSIYTLLIKDLDYIFKLICWICFTIILYLFYWSSICSSNEWCCNNHLFCHSLFHLFISIACMLTFTM
;
A
#
# COMPACT_ATOMS: atom_id res chain seq x y z
N MET A 1 13.32 -12.11 14.68
CA MET A 1 12.64 -11.72 13.44
C MET A 1 12.68 -10.21 13.30
N ASN A 2 13.16 -9.70 12.16
CA ASN A 2 13.39 -8.26 11.95
C ASN A 2 12.11 -7.56 11.47
N HIS A 3 10.99 -7.73 12.18
CA HIS A 3 9.67 -7.22 11.81
C HIS A 3 9.62 -5.69 11.71
N TYR A 4 10.54 -4.99 12.37
CA TYR A 4 10.77 -3.55 12.20
C TYR A 4 11.04 -3.13 10.74
N ILE A 5 11.44 -4.05 9.86
CA ILE A 5 11.53 -3.79 8.42
C ILE A 5 10.19 -3.34 7.83
N LEU A 6 9.07 -3.83 8.36
CA LEU A 6 7.74 -3.44 7.89
C LEU A 6 7.31 -2.07 8.42
N SER A 7 7.71 -1.71 9.64
CA SER A 7 7.60 -0.32 10.09
C SER A 7 8.40 0.62 9.19
N ALA A 8 9.64 0.24 8.82
CA ALA A 8 10.49 1.04 7.94
C ALA A 8 9.93 1.15 6.52
N THR A 9 9.51 0.04 5.90
CA THR A 9 8.95 0.08 4.54
C THR A 9 7.59 0.73 4.46
N SER A 10 6.82 0.78 5.55
CA SER A 10 5.58 1.58 5.62
C SER A 10 5.85 3.07 5.37
N LEU A 11 7.04 3.56 5.75
CA LEU A 11 7.43 4.95 5.48
C LEU A 11 7.63 5.23 3.98
N PHE A 12 7.79 4.20 3.13
CA PHE A 12 7.82 4.43 1.67
C PHE A 12 6.51 5.00 1.15
N LEU A 13 5.39 4.82 1.86
CA LEU A 13 4.11 5.44 1.51
C LEU A 13 4.11 6.97 1.76
N LEU A 14 5.12 7.53 2.42
CA LEU A 14 5.28 8.98 2.54
C LEU A 14 5.68 9.64 1.21
N PHE A 15 6.38 8.92 0.32
CA PHE A 15 6.76 9.45 -1.00
C PHE A 15 5.55 9.85 -1.87
N PRO A 16 4.53 8.98 -2.09
CA PRO A 16 3.34 9.39 -2.82
C PRO A 16 2.57 10.52 -2.11
N LEU A 17 2.55 10.55 -0.77
CA LEU A 17 1.93 11.66 -0.03
C LEU A 17 2.64 12.99 -0.30
N PHE A 18 3.99 12.99 -0.32
CA PHE A 18 4.76 14.18 -0.68
C PHE A 18 4.39 14.67 -2.08
N THR A 19 4.27 13.78 -3.06
CA THR A 19 3.79 14.12 -4.41
C THR A 19 2.38 14.73 -4.38
N PHE A 20 1.45 14.13 -3.64
CA PHE A 20 0.08 14.64 -3.51
C PHE A 20 0.03 16.06 -2.90
N PHE A 21 0.81 16.32 -1.84
CA PHE A 21 0.78 17.63 -1.18
C PHE A 21 1.33 18.75 -2.08
N ASN A 22 2.37 18.45 -2.87
CA ASN A 22 2.96 19.40 -3.82
C ASN A 22 2.11 19.61 -5.09
N LYS A 23 1.09 18.79 -5.33
CA LYS A 23 0.18 18.97 -6.46
C LYS A 23 -0.69 20.22 -6.28
N ILE A 24 -0.72 21.09 -7.29
CA ILE A 24 -1.50 22.34 -7.27
C ILE A 24 -3.01 22.04 -7.30
N GLN A 25 -3.44 21.19 -8.23
CA GLN A 25 -4.84 20.81 -8.38
C GLN A 25 -5.06 19.42 -7.80
N LYS A 26 -5.87 19.32 -6.75
CA LYS A 26 -6.17 18.06 -6.06
C LYS A 26 -7.57 17.59 -6.44
N ASN A 27 -7.69 16.35 -6.88
CA ASN A 27 -9.01 15.74 -7.11
C ASN A 27 -9.57 15.19 -5.78
N ILE A 28 -10.90 15.16 -5.63
CA ILE A 28 -11.56 14.52 -4.48
C ILE A 28 -11.17 13.06 -4.31
N TYR A 29 -11.04 12.30 -5.41
CA TYR A 29 -10.62 10.89 -5.35
C TYR A 29 -9.17 10.76 -4.88
N GLU A 30 -8.28 11.65 -5.32
CA GLU A 30 -6.89 11.68 -4.86
C GLU A 30 -6.80 12.05 -3.39
N THR A 31 -7.66 12.97 -2.94
CA THR A 31 -7.74 13.40 -1.54
C THR A 31 -8.20 12.25 -0.65
N ILE A 32 -9.20 11.46 -1.08
CA ILE A 32 -9.63 10.25 -0.40
C ILE A 32 -8.50 9.21 -0.36
N LEU A 33 -7.82 8.97 -1.49
CA LEU A 33 -6.70 8.03 -1.55
C LEU A 33 -5.55 8.46 -0.64
N ALA A 34 -5.21 9.75 -0.59
CA ALA A 34 -4.20 10.29 0.31
C ALA A 34 -4.60 10.12 1.79
N GLY A 35 -5.85 10.37 2.14
CA GLY A 35 -6.37 10.12 3.49
C GLY A 35 -6.27 8.65 3.89
N LEU A 36 -6.63 7.73 2.98
CA LEU A 36 -6.50 6.29 3.17
C LEU A 36 -5.03 5.88 3.36
N LEU A 37 -4.10 6.44 2.59
CA LEU A 37 -2.66 6.21 2.76
C LEU A 37 -2.16 6.67 4.13
N ILE A 38 -2.57 7.83 4.61
CA ILE A 38 -2.20 8.32 5.96
C ILE A 38 -2.69 7.32 7.03
N ILE A 39 -3.93 6.85 6.92
CA ILE A 39 -4.49 5.86 7.86
C ILE A 39 -3.68 4.57 7.83
N ASN A 40 -3.35 4.04 6.64
CA ASN A 40 -2.54 2.84 6.50
C ASN A 40 -1.13 3.02 7.10
N ILE A 41 -0.48 4.16 6.89
CA ILE A 41 0.84 4.42 7.47
C ILE A 41 0.77 4.37 8.99
N LEU A 42 -0.21 5.05 9.60
CA LEU A 42 -0.38 5.08 11.05
C LEU A 42 -0.68 3.68 11.61
N LEU A 43 -1.63 2.96 11.03
CA LEU A 43 -2.02 1.62 11.49
C LEU A 43 -0.90 0.61 11.31
N SER A 44 -0.26 0.58 10.13
CA SER A 44 0.83 -0.33 9.82
C SER A 44 2.04 -0.04 10.71
N PHE A 45 2.40 1.23 10.93
CA PHE A 45 3.49 1.58 11.83
C PHE A 45 3.20 1.18 13.28
N LEU A 46 2.01 1.48 13.80
CA LEU A 46 1.59 1.07 15.14
C LEU A 46 1.58 -0.44 15.32
N PHE A 47 1.12 -1.17 14.30
CA PHE A 47 1.08 -2.62 14.32
C PHE A 47 2.47 -3.25 14.29
N TRP A 48 3.33 -2.83 13.37
CA TRP A 48 4.64 -3.45 13.18
C TRP A 48 5.68 -3.11 14.26
N ILE A 49 5.41 -2.17 15.16
CA ILE A 49 6.21 -1.99 16.39
C ILE A 49 6.07 -3.21 17.32
N ASN A 50 4.89 -3.83 17.37
CA ASN A 50 4.62 -5.00 18.20
C ASN A 50 3.55 -5.90 17.54
N PRO A 51 3.96 -6.77 16.59
CA PRO A 51 3.05 -7.49 15.71
C PRO A 51 2.37 -8.67 16.40
N ILE A 52 1.35 -8.36 17.21
CA ILE A 52 0.48 -9.36 17.85
C ILE A 52 -0.58 -9.82 16.85
N GLU A 53 -0.58 -11.12 16.52
CA GLU A 53 -1.54 -11.69 15.58
C GLU A 53 -3.00 -11.46 16.05
N LYS A 54 -3.91 -11.19 15.10
CA LYS A 54 -5.35 -10.98 15.31
C LYS A 54 -5.74 -9.92 16.36
N CYS A 55 -4.81 -9.07 16.81
CA CYS A 55 -5.12 -7.95 17.69
C CYS A 55 -6.00 -6.91 16.97
N PHE A 56 -6.58 -5.98 17.73
CA PHE A 56 -7.48 -4.97 17.16
C PHE A 56 -6.79 -4.13 16.06
N VAL A 57 -5.55 -3.67 16.31
CA VAL A 57 -4.79 -2.87 15.34
C VAL A 57 -4.48 -3.67 14.07
N HIS A 58 -4.09 -4.94 14.20
CA HIS A 58 -3.87 -5.83 13.04
C HIS A 58 -5.13 -5.97 12.18
N LYS A 59 -6.30 -6.15 12.80
CA LYS A 59 -7.57 -6.24 12.07
C LYS A 59 -7.89 -4.94 11.34
N LEU A 60 -7.71 -3.79 11.99
CA LEU A 60 -7.92 -2.49 11.35
C LEU A 60 -6.95 -2.25 10.20
N ASP A 61 -5.65 -2.51 10.39
CA ASP A 61 -4.64 -2.39 9.35
C ASP A 61 -5.00 -3.22 8.11
N GLY A 62 -5.37 -4.48 8.31
CA GLY A 62 -5.82 -5.35 7.23
C GLY A 62 -7.11 -4.90 6.53
N ILE A 63 -8.05 -4.28 7.24
CA ILE A 63 -9.29 -3.73 6.67
C ILE A 63 -8.99 -2.50 5.83
N PHE A 64 -8.29 -1.52 6.39
CA PHE A 64 -7.97 -0.27 5.70
C PHE A 64 -7.02 -0.50 4.53
N GLY A 65 -6.07 -1.44 4.64
CA GLY A 65 -5.22 -1.87 3.52
C GLY A 65 -6.04 -2.40 2.34
N LYS A 66 -7.06 -3.24 2.59
CA LYS A 66 -7.96 -3.76 1.54
C LYS A 66 -8.83 -2.68 0.93
N ILE A 67 -9.44 -1.82 1.75
CA ILE A 67 -10.26 -0.69 1.28
C ILE A 67 -9.41 0.21 0.37
N SER A 68 -8.20 0.54 0.81
CA SER A 68 -7.26 1.38 0.07
C SER A 68 -6.84 0.74 -1.24
N PHE A 69 -6.56 -0.56 -1.22
CA PHE A 69 -6.19 -1.29 -2.42
C PHE A 69 -7.34 -1.32 -3.45
N VAL A 70 -8.57 -1.60 -3.01
CA VAL A 70 -9.75 -1.60 -3.90
C VAL A 70 -9.99 -0.20 -4.47
N PHE A 71 -9.97 0.82 -3.61
CA PHE A 71 -10.17 2.21 -4.04
C PHE A 71 -9.10 2.65 -5.02
N PHE A 72 -7.83 2.40 -4.72
CA PHE A 72 -6.70 2.63 -5.62
C PHE A 72 -6.93 1.97 -6.98
N SER A 73 -7.30 0.69 -6.99
CA SER A 73 -7.47 -0.09 -8.22
C SER A 73 -8.57 0.49 -9.11
N ILE A 74 -9.72 0.81 -8.53
CA ILE A 74 -10.84 1.41 -9.27
C ILE A 74 -10.45 2.80 -9.77
N TYR A 75 -9.93 3.65 -8.89
CA TYR A 75 -9.60 5.02 -9.24
C TYR A 75 -8.50 5.08 -10.30
N THR A 76 -7.34 4.49 -10.04
CA THR A 76 -6.16 4.60 -10.92
C THR A 76 -6.35 3.88 -12.25
N LEU A 77 -6.94 2.68 -12.27
CA LEU A 77 -7.02 1.88 -13.49
C LEU A 77 -8.24 2.20 -14.36
N LEU A 78 -9.35 2.62 -13.75
CA LEU A 78 -10.64 2.76 -14.44
C LEU A 78 -11.12 4.20 -14.57
N ILE A 79 -10.91 5.04 -13.54
CA ILE A 79 -11.49 6.40 -13.50
C ILE A 79 -10.48 7.45 -13.96
N LYS A 80 -9.24 7.37 -13.48
CA LYS A 80 -8.22 8.36 -13.74
C LYS A 80 -7.78 8.27 -15.20
N ASP A 81 -7.82 9.41 -15.87
CA ASP A 81 -7.27 9.54 -17.21
C ASP A 81 -5.73 9.61 -17.09
N LEU A 82 -5.07 8.59 -17.63
CA LEU A 82 -3.62 8.40 -17.59
C LEU A 82 -3.16 8.11 -19.01
N ASP A 83 -2.01 8.67 -19.40
CA ASP A 83 -1.39 8.28 -20.67
C ASP A 83 -1.16 6.77 -20.71
N TYR A 84 -1.24 6.21 -21.91
CA TYR A 84 -1.22 4.77 -22.13
C TYR A 84 -0.02 4.07 -21.47
N ILE A 85 1.17 4.68 -21.53
CA ILE A 85 2.40 4.14 -20.91
C ILE A 85 2.25 4.07 -19.38
N PHE A 86 1.77 5.14 -18.74
CA PHE A 86 1.57 5.17 -17.29
C PHE A 86 0.48 4.21 -16.85
N LYS A 87 -0.60 4.09 -17.63
CA LYS A 87 -1.66 3.13 -17.37
C LYS A 87 -1.15 1.69 -17.44
N LEU A 88 -0.30 1.36 -18.42
CA LEU A 88 0.36 0.05 -18.52
C LEU A 88 1.26 -0.23 -17.30
N ILE A 89 2.07 0.75 -16.87
CA ILE A 89 2.91 0.61 -15.68
C ILE A 89 2.04 0.36 -14.44
N CYS A 90 0.94 1.11 -14.27
CA CYS A 90 0.02 0.90 -13.15
C CYS A 90 -0.61 -0.50 -13.17
N TRP A 91 -0.94 -1.05 -14.34
CA TRP A 91 -1.42 -2.42 -14.50
C TRP A 91 -0.38 -3.48 -14.10
N ILE A 92 0.89 -3.27 -14.49
CA ILE A 92 2.00 -4.14 -14.10
C ILE A 92 2.17 -4.11 -12.58
N CYS A 93 2.23 -2.91 -11.99
CA CYS A 93 2.31 -2.74 -10.54
C CYS A 93 1.13 -3.43 -9.84
N PHE A 94 -0.11 -3.23 -10.31
CA PHE A 94 -1.30 -3.86 -9.74
C PHE A 94 -1.20 -5.40 -9.75
N THR A 95 -0.75 -5.99 -10.85
CA THR A 95 -0.58 -7.44 -10.98
C THR A 95 0.47 -7.97 -10.00
N ILE A 96 1.59 -7.28 -9.87
CA ILE A 96 2.65 -7.61 -8.90
C ILE A 96 2.13 -7.49 -7.46
N ILE A 97 1.39 -6.42 -7.17
CA ILE A 97 0.81 -6.18 -5.85
C ILE A 97 -0.17 -7.30 -5.47
N LEU A 98 -1.04 -7.74 -6.39
CA LEU A 98 -1.94 -8.88 -6.17
C LEU A 98 -1.17 -10.16 -5.85
N TYR A 99 -0.13 -10.46 -6.64
CA TYR A 99 0.71 -11.63 -6.43
C TYR A 99 1.40 -11.60 -5.05
N LEU A 100 1.99 -10.47 -4.68
CA LEU A 100 2.67 -10.28 -3.40
C LEU A 100 1.69 -10.37 -2.23
N PHE A 101 0.48 -9.80 -2.36
CA PHE A 101 -0.56 -9.88 -1.35
C PHE A 101 -1.00 -11.34 -1.12
N TYR A 102 -1.25 -12.08 -2.20
CA TYR A 102 -1.60 -13.50 -2.13
C TYR A 102 -0.51 -14.33 -1.44
N TRP A 103 0.74 -14.18 -1.87
CA TRP A 103 1.85 -14.94 -1.30
C TRP A 103 2.14 -14.55 0.16
N SER A 104 2.07 -13.25 0.50
CA SER A 104 2.22 -12.77 1.87
C SER A 104 1.14 -13.38 2.79
N SER A 105 -0.10 -13.52 2.31
CA SER A 105 -1.19 -14.17 3.04
C SER A 105 -0.94 -15.67 3.27
N ILE A 106 -0.42 -16.39 2.28
CA ILE A 106 -0.05 -17.81 2.43
C ILE A 106 1.04 -17.96 3.48
N CYS A 107 2.12 -17.17 3.35
CA CYS A 107 3.25 -17.25 4.27
C CYS A 107 2.84 -16.96 5.72
N SER A 108 2.03 -15.92 5.97
CA SER A 108 1.55 -15.59 7.32
C SER A 108 0.60 -16.62 7.92
N SER A 109 -0.17 -17.32 7.07
CA SER A 109 -1.08 -18.39 7.52
C SER A 109 -0.32 -19.64 7.96
N ASN A 110 0.83 -19.91 7.31
CA ASN A 110 1.69 -21.04 7.67
C ASN A 110 2.57 -20.73 8.88
N GLU A 111 3.21 -19.56 8.89
CA GLU A 111 4.10 -19.12 9.96
C GLU A 111 4.04 -17.59 10.11
N TRP A 112 3.51 -17.15 11.26
CA TRP A 112 3.36 -15.74 11.58
C TRP A 112 4.72 -15.03 11.58
N CYS A 113 4.81 -13.90 10.87
CA CYS A 113 6.02 -13.08 10.75
C CYS A 113 7.25 -13.77 10.13
N CYS A 114 7.10 -14.88 9.39
CA CYS A 114 8.24 -15.53 8.70
C CYS A 114 8.95 -14.61 7.70
N ASN A 115 10.23 -14.88 7.41
CA ASN A 115 11.03 -14.00 6.54
C ASN A 115 10.41 -13.79 5.15
N ASN A 116 9.79 -14.83 4.57
CA ASN A 116 9.12 -14.74 3.27
C ASN A 116 7.87 -13.85 3.35
N HIS A 117 7.09 -13.93 4.44
CA HIS A 117 5.97 -13.04 4.68
C HIS A 117 6.44 -11.57 4.76
N LEU A 118 7.47 -11.30 5.56
CA LEU A 118 8.04 -9.96 5.74
C LEU A 118 8.62 -9.41 4.42
N PHE A 119 9.30 -10.24 3.63
CA PHE A 119 9.86 -9.85 2.35
C PHE A 119 8.77 -9.49 1.34
N CYS A 120 7.76 -10.34 1.16
CA CYS A 120 6.66 -10.06 0.24
C CYS A 120 5.84 -8.84 0.65
N HIS A 121 5.62 -8.64 1.95
CA HIS A 121 4.94 -7.46 2.47
C HIS A 121 5.78 -6.18 2.27
N SER A 122 7.11 -6.27 2.43
CA SER A 122 8.02 -5.15 2.13
C SER A 122 7.98 -4.75 0.67
N LEU A 123 8.01 -5.73 -0.25
CA LEU A 123 7.85 -5.47 -1.68
C LEU A 123 6.48 -4.90 -2.01
N PHE A 124 5.42 -5.37 -1.34
CA PHE A 124 4.08 -4.84 -1.49
C PHE A 124 4.05 -3.33 -1.18
N HIS A 125 4.66 -2.89 -0.07
CA HIS A 125 4.79 -1.47 0.28
C HIS A 125 5.53 -0.65 -0.79
N LEU A 126 6.58 -1.22 -1.37
CA LEU A 126 7.34 -0.56 -2.43
C LEU A 126 6.50 -0.36 -3.70
N PHE A 127 5.86 -1.43 -4.20
CA PHE A 127 5.09 -1.36 -5.44
C PHE A 127 3.84 -0.49 -5.31
N ILE A 128 3.13 -0.55 -4.18
CA ILE A 128 1.98 0.34 -3.96
C ILE A 128 2.45 1.81 -3.84
N SER A 129 3.60 2.07 -3.21
CA SER A 129 4.17 3.41 -3.14
C SER A 129 4.45 3.98 -4.53
N ILE A 130 5.11 3.21 -5.40
CA ILE A 130 5.39 3.59 -6.79
C ILE A 130 4.09 3.86 -7.54
N ALA A 131 3.11 2.97 -7.44
CA ALA A 131 1.86 3.08 -8.19
C ALA A 131 1.02 4.30 -7.72
N CYS A 132 0.95 4.55 -6.41
CA CYS A 132 0.33 5.77 -5.87
C CYS A 132 1.09 7.04 -6.30
N MET A 133 2.43 7.00 -6.38
CA MET A 133 3.23 8.15 -6.78
C MET A 133 2.96 8.52 -8.25
N LEU A 134 2.88 7.53 -9.14
CA LEU A 134 2.45 7.74 -10.53
C LEU A 134 1.03 8.29 -10.60
N THR A 135 0.14 7.74 -9.78
CA THR A 135 -1.25 8.20 -9.68
C THR A 135 -1.34 9.65 -9.24
N PHE A 136 -0.48 10.15 -8.35
CA PHE A 136 -0.57 11.55 -7.90
C PHE A 136 0.18 12.53 -8.80
N THR A 137 1.21 12.08 -9.52
CA THR A 137 2.02 12.93 -10.40
C THR A 137 1.23 13.41 -11.63
N MET A 138 0.50 12.49 -12.26
CA MET A 138 -0.33 12.78 -13.44
C MET A 138 -1.70 13.31 -13.01
#